data_AF-X0WQQ2-F1
#
_entry.id   AF-X0WQQ2-F1
#
_cell.length_a   1.000
_cell.length_b   1.000
_cell.length_c   1.000
_cell.angle_alpha   90.00
_cell.angle_beta   90.00
_cell.angle_gamma   90.00
#
_symmetry.space_group_name_H-M   'P 1'
#
loop_
_entity.id
_entity.type
_entity.pdbx_description
1 polymer ?
#
loop_
_entity_poly.entity_id
_entity_poly.type
_entity_poly.pdbx_seq_one_letter_code
_entity_poly.pdbx_strand_id
1 'polypeptide(L)'
;MDKWYNWGIPRYKGKIYGLMAYTGISGLWWNKTMFGEAGIDGPPENWDELVLYAQKLTAPPQQYGLGLNGNDLEALICIAPFIYENLGRVGRVDGKIQVNTAESVEAVQFVLDLINKYKVVPSFVTSDYKRVREMFAAARVAMSSEPGWAFPQILPSKPEGTEWGMALHPKGKVYGAVTGGWDTAFAITTNCKDKDLGWEFVKFMTGEESNYFWMSELPFYNTALK
;
A
#
# COMPACT_ATOMS: atom_id res chain seq x y z
N MET A 1 -17.54 15.07 18.64
CA MET A 1 -16.21 15.26 18.03
C MET A 1 -16.25 14.37 16.80
N ASP A 2 -16.87 14.92 15.77
CA ASP A 2 -17.45 14.17 14.65
C ASP A 2 -16.91 14.81 13.39
N LYS A 3 -16.26 14.00 12.55
CA LYS A 3 -16.41 14.00 11.08
C LYS A 3 -15.22 13.41 10.34
N TRP A 4 -14.11 13.08 11.00
CA TRP A 4 -12.96 12.55 10.27
C TRP A 4 -12.25 11.48 11.11
N TYR A 5 -12.02 10.31 10.49
CA TYR A 5 -11.35 9.10 10.98
C TYR A 5 -12.16 8.11 11.83
N ASN A 6 -12.77 7.12 11.15
CA ASN A 6 -13.35 5.91 11.77
C ASN A 6 -12.83 4.61 11.12
N TRP A 7 -11.77 4.69 10.31
CA TRP A 7 -11.03 3.53 9.81
C TRP A 7 -9.89 3.25 10.80
N GLY A 8 -9.78 2.01 11.28
CA GLY A 8 -8.69 1.61 12.18
C GLY A 8 -8.95 1.79 13.68
N ILE A 9 -10.19 1.95 14.15
CA ILE A 9 -10.53 1.69 15.57
C ILE A 9 -11.73 0.73 15.60
N PRO A 10 -11.70 -0.40 16.32
CA PRO A 10 -12.75 -1.42 16.26
C PRO A 10 -13.94 -0.94 17.10
N ARG A 11 -14.67 0.05 16.58
CA ARG A 11 -15.83 0.66 17.23
C ARG A 11 -17.11 0.13 16.62
N TYR A 12 -18.07 -0.22 17.48
CA TYR A 12 -19.42 -0.59 17.09
C TYR A 12 -20.42 0.03 18.06
N LYS A 13 -21.43 0.73 17.53
CA LYS A 13 -22.46 1.43 18.33
C LYS A 13 -21.88 2.30 19.48
N GLY A 14 -20.81 3.04 19.17
CA GLY A 14 -20.15 3.94 20.12
C GLY A 14 -19.22 3.27 21.16
N LYS A 15 -19.13 1.93 21.18
CA LYS A 15 -18.23 1.18 22.08
C LYS A 15 -16.98 0.70 21.34
N ILE A 16 -15.85 0.68 22.02
CA ILE A 16 -14.58 0.13 21.52
C ILE A 16 -14.54 -1.37 21.88
N TYR A 17 -14.21 -2.21 20.89
CA TYR A 17 -14.15 -3.67 21.02
C TYR A 17 -12.73 -4.24 20.85
N GLY A 18 -11.74 -3.40 20.58
CA GLY A 18 -10.35 -3.81 20.55
C GLY A 18 -9.40 -2.61 20.55
N LEU A 19 -8.16 -2.86 20.91
CA LEU A 19 -7.08 -1.87 20.85
C LEU A 19 -6.19 -2.16 19.66
N MET A 20 -5.88 -1.11 18.88
CA MET A 20 -5.01 -1.21 17.72
C MET A 20 -3.57 -1.44 18.17
N ALA A 21 -2.89 -2.39 17.54
CA ALA A 21 -1.45 -2.61 17.68
C ALA A 21 -0.68 -2.16 16.44
N TYR A 22 -1.31 -2.24 15.25
CA TYR A 22 -0.67 -1.86 14.00
C TYR A 22 -1.70 -1.28 13.03
N THR A 23 -1.29 -0.22 12.33
CA THR A 23 -1.95 0.24 11.12
C THR A 23 -0.90 0.54 10.07
N GLY A 24 -1.17 0.12 8.83
CA GLY A 24 -0.27 0.32 7.70
C GLY A 24 -0.70 1.51 6.84
N ILE A 25 0.27 2.15 6.19
CA ILE A 25 0.03 3.03 5.05
C ILE A 25 0.77 2.43 3.85
N SER A 26 0.11 2.41 2.69
CA SER A 26 0.75 2.05 1.41
C SER A 26 1.51 3.24 0.85
N GLY A 27 2.72 2.97 0.36
CA GLY A 27 3.55 3.94 -0.36
C GLY A 27 3.90 3.43 -1.76
N LEU A 28 4.40 4.33 -2.61
CA LEU A 28 5.02 3.93 -3.87
C LEU A 28 6.45 3.50 -3.58
N TRP A 29 6.72 2.22 -3.79
CA TRP A 29 8.07 1.70 -3.76
C TRP A 29 8.69 1.84 -5.13
N TRP A 30 9.96 2.20 -5.16
CA TRP A 30 10.69 2.40 -6.40
C TRP A 30 12.12 1.90 -6.28
N ASN A 31 12.62 1.33 -7.38
CA ASN A 31 13.99 0.85 -7.49
C ASN A 31 14.91 1.99 -7.95
N LYS A 32 15.65 2.58 -7.01
CA LYS A 32 16.52 3.73 -7.26
C LYS A 32 17.63 3.40 -8.26
N THR A 33 18.15 2.18 -8.23
CA THR A 33 19.17 1.72 -9.18
C THR A 33 18.63 1.76 -10.60
N MET A 34 17.46 1.17 -10.86
CA MET A 34 16.82 1.20 -12.18
C MET A 34 16.49 2.63 -12.64
N PHE A 35 16.08 3.50 -11.73
CA PHE A 35 15.84 4.91 -12.03
C PHE A 35 17.13 5.64 -12.43
N GLY A 36 18.21 5.46 -11.66
CA GLY A 36 19.52 6.04 -11.96
C GLY A 36 20.08 5.56 -13.31
N GLU A 37 19.96 4.27 -13.62
CA GLU A 37 20.35 3.70 -14.92
C GLU A 37 19.55 4.29 -16.09
N ALA A 38 18.28 4.65 -15.85
CA ALA A 38 17.41 5.31 -16.83
C ALA A 38 17.58 6.85 -16.87
N GLY A 39 18.48 7.41 -16.04
CA GLY A 39 18.67 8.85 -15.92
C GLY A 39 17.46 9.60 -15.35
N ILE A 40 16.69 8.95 -14.48
CA ILE A 40 15.54 9.53 -13.79
C ILE A 40 15.96 9.88 -12.37
N ASP A 41 15.76 11.14 -11.98
CA ASP A 41 16.06 11.62 -10.63
C ASP A 41 14.77 11.65 -9.79
N GLY A 42 14.70 10.76 -8.79
CA GLY A 42 13.58 10.68 -7.86
C GLY A 42 12.34 9.92 -8.36
N PRO A 43 11.40 9.63 -7.44
CA PRO A 43 10.12 8.98 -7.75
C PRO A 43 9.17 9.94 -8.50
N PRO A 44 8.16 9.42 -9.23
CA PRO A 44 7.16 10.28 -9.88
C PRO A 44 6.31 11.04 -8.86
N GLU A 45 6.11 12.33 -9.08
CA GLU A 45 5.30 13.19 -8.20
C GLU A 45 3.82 13.22 -8.59
N ASN A 46 3.50 12.88 -9.84
CA ASN A 46 2.17 12.93 -10.42
C ASN A 46 1.93 11.82 -11.46
N TRP A 47 0.68 11.68 -11.91
CA TRP A 47 0.29 10.63 -12.87
C TRP A 47 0.97 10.74 -14.24
N ASP A 48 1.28 11.95 -14.71
CA ASP A 48 1.96 12.13 -15.99
C ASP A 48 3.42 11.64 -15.90
N GLU A 49 4.11 11.99 -14.82
CA GLU A 49 5.44 11.45 -14.52
C GLU A 49 5.42 9.94 -14.29
N LEU A 50 4.40 9.41 -13.59
CA LEU A 50 4.24 7.98 -13.42
C LEU A 50 4.20 7.27 -14.78
N VAL A 51 3.38 7.75 -15.72
CA VAL A 51 3.31 7.19 -17.07
C VAL A 51 4.66 7.30 -17.77
N LEU A 52 5.26 8.49 -17.78
CA LEU A 52 6.53 8.75 -18.47
C LEU A 52 7.65 7.85 -17.93
N TYR A 53 7.81 7.77 -16.61
CA TYR A 53 8.86 7.00 -15.97
C TYR A 53 8.59 5.51 -16.13
N ALA A 54 7.34 5.07 -15.95
CA ALA A 54 6.99 3.67 -16.15
C ALA A 54 7.26 3.23 -17.60
N GLN A 55 6.99 4.07 -18.60
CA GLN A 55 7.32 3.77 -20.00
C GLN A 55 8.83 3.66 -20.23
N LYS A 56 9.63 4.60 -19.70
CA LYS A 56 11.11 4.55 -19.79
C LYS A 56 11.68 3.29 -19.14
N LEU A 57 11.07 2.83 -18.06
CA LEU A 57 11.51 1.69 -17.27
C LEU A 57 10.88 0.36 -17.74
N THR A 58 10.13 0.35 -18.83
CA THR A 58 9.47 -0.85 -19.35
C THR A 58 10.25 -1.44 -20.53
N ALA A 59 10.68 -2.71 -20.38
CA ALA A 59 11.32 -3.50 -21.42
C ALA A 59 10.78 -4.95 -21.37
N PRO A 60 9.57 -5.20 -21.91
CA PRO A 60 8.92 -6.49 -21.80
C PRO A 60 9.61 -7.56 -22.66
N PRO A 61 9.58 -8.84 -22.25
CA PRO A 61 8.99 -9.38 -21.03
C PRO A 61 9.91 -9.37 -19.79
N GLN A 62 11.12 -8.82 -19.91
CA GLN A 62 12.13 -8.88 -18.85
C GLN A 62 11.77 -7.96 -17.68
N GLN A 63 11.35 -6.73 -18.01
CA GLN A 63 11.18 -5.63 -17.06
C GLN A 63 9.93 -4.82 -17.37
N TYR A 64 9.27 -4.34 -16.31
CA TYR A 64 8.11 -3.46 -16.40
C TYR A 64 8.29 -2.26 -15.46
N GLY A 65 7.75 -1.11 -15.85
CA GLY A 65 7.86 0.11 -15.07
C GLY A 65 7.01 0.10 -13.80
N LEU A 66 5.86 -0.56 -13.82
CA LEU A 66 4.91 -0.58 -12.72
C LEU A 66 4.34 -1.97 -12.48
N GLY A 67 4.30 -2.42 -11.23
CA GLY A 67 3.62 -3.63 -10.81
C GLY A 67 2.24 -3.31 -10.25
N LEU A 68 1.21 -3.95 -10.77
CA LEU A 68 -0.15 -3.91 -10.22
C LEU A 68 -0.69 -5.32 -10.07
N ASN A 69 -1.29 -5.59 -8.91
CA ASN A 69 -2.00 -6.84 -8.63
C ASN A 69 -3.43 -6.76 -9.16
N GLY A 70 -3.84 -7.79 -9.90
CA GLY A 70 -5.17 -7.91 -10.49
C GLY A 70 -5.84 -9.27 -10.33
N ASN A 71 -5.22 -10.22 -9.63
CA ASN A 71 -5.62 -11.63 -9.68
C ASN A 71 -5.99 -12.24 -8.31
N ASP A 72 -6.27 -11.40 -7.31
CA ASP A 72 -6.78 -11.81 -5.99
C ASP A 72 -7.65 -10.70 -5.36
N LEU A 73 -8.03 -10.86 -4.09
CA LEU A 73 -8.89 -9.91 -3.37
C LEU A 73 -8.16 -8.59 -3.04
N GLU A 74 -6.83 -8.63 -2.99
CA GLU A 74 -5.94 -7.53 -2.69
C GLU A 74 -5.78 -6.59 -3.89
N ALA A 75 -6.26 -6.94 -5.08
CA ALA A 75 -6.28 -6.06 -6.25
C ALA A 75 -6.94 -4.69 -5.96
N LEU A 76 -7.97 -4.66 -5.11
CA LEU A 76 -8.61 -3.40 -4.71
C LEU A 76 -7.65 -2.48 -3.94
N ILE A 77 -6.73 -3.04 -3.14
CA ILE A 77 -5.74 -2.26 -2.38
C ILE A 77 -4.76 -1.55 -3.32
N CYS A 78 -4.43 -2.15 -4.48
CA CYS A 78 -3.57 -1.54 -5.48
C CYS A 78 -4.29 -0.50 -6.35
N ILE A 79 -5.61 -0.63 -6.56
CA ILE A 79 -6.41 0.29 -7.40
C ILE A 79 -6.97 1.48 -6.61
N ALA A 80 -7.35 1.27 -5.35
CA ALA A 80 -7.99 2.28 -4.52
C ALA A 80 -7.19 3.59 -4.35
N PRO A 81 -5.85 3.60 -4.27
CA PRO A 81 -5.06 4.85 -4.22
C PRO A 81 -5.37 5.76 -5.42
N PHE A 82 -5.38 5.21 -6.64
CA PHE A 82 -5.71 5.97 -7.86
C PHE A 82 -7.11 6.55 -7.81
N ILE A 83 -8.08 5.79 -7.28
CA ILE A 83 -9.45 6.27 -7.09
C ILE A 83 -9.48 7.47 -6.14
N TYR A 84 -8.79 7.39 -5.00
CA TYR A 84 -8.75 8.46 -4.02
C TYR A 84 -7.96 9.68 -4.50
N GLU A 85 -6.84 9.47 -5.19
CA GLU A 85 -6.02 10.51 -5.84
C GLU A 85 -6.85 11.33 -6.83
N ASN A 86 -7.87 10.73 -7.46
CA ASN A 86 -8.78 11.43 -8.36
C ASN A 86 -10.06 11.95 -7.69
N LEU A 87 -10.15 11.94 -6.35
CA LEU A 87 -11.32 12.31 -5.54
C LEU A 87 -12.50 11.33 -5.60
N GLY A 88 -12.33 10.17 -6.24
CA GLY A 88 -13.31 9.08 -6.23
C GLY A 88 -13.42 8.39 -4.86
N ARG A 89 -14.36 7.45 -4.75
CA ARG A 89 -14.63 6.70 -3.52
C ARG A 89 -14.86 5.22 -3.82
N VAL A 90 -14.42 4.38 -2.89
CA VAL A 90 -14.78 2.96 -2.86
C VAL A 90 -15.79 2.75 -1.74
N GLY A 91 -16.87 2.02 -2.02
CA GLY A 91 -17.91 1.72 -1.04
C GLY A 91 -18.91 2.85 -0.79
N ARG A 92 -19.37 2.92 0.47
CA ARG A 92 -20.50 3.76 0.91
C ARG A 92 -20.00 4.98 1.68
N VAL A 93 -20.36 6.18 1.24
CA VAL A 93 -20.07 7.46 1.88
C VAL A 93 -21.39 8.15 2.19
N ASP A 94 -21.59 8.56 3.44
CA ASP A 94 -22.83 9.17 3.95
C ASP A 94 -24.09 8.37 3.59
N GLY A 95 -23.99 7.04 3.74
CA GLY A 95 -25.10 6.15 3.44
C GLY A 95 -25.41 5.99 1.96
N LYS A 96 -24.59 6.50 1.03
CA LYS A 96 -24.76 6.32 -0.42
C LYS A 96 -23.58 5.57 -1.02
N ILE A 97 -23.84 4.64 -1.92
CA ILE A 97 -22.79 3.93 -2.66
C ILE A 97 -22.18 4.92 -3.66
N GLN A 98 -20.86 5.06 -3.68
CA GLN A 98 -20.14 6.03 -4.52
C GLN A 98 -19.03 5.39 -5.38
N VAL A 99 -19.18 4.10 -5.73
CA VAL A 99 -18.15 3.37 -6.50
C VAL A 99 -18.06 3.76 -7.97
N ASN A 100 -19.10 4.38 -8.53
CA ASN A 100 -19.24 4.67 -9.97
C ASN A 100 -19.39 6.17 -10.28
N THR A 101 -18.86 7.06 -9.42
CA THR A 101 -18.81 8.48 -9.76
C THR A 101 -17.88 8.71 -10.96
N ALA A 102 -18.01 9.86 -11.62
CA ALA A 102 -17.15 10.20 -12.76
C ALA A 102 -15.66 10.12 -12.38
N GLU A 103 -15.32 10.58 -11.17
CA GLU A 103 -13.97 10.53 -10.62
C GLU A 103 -13.45 9.10 -10.44
N SER A 104 -14.29 8.19 -9.91
CA SER A 104 -13.91 6.78 -9.77
C SER A 104 -13.75 6.11 -11.13
N VAL A 105 -14.62 6.41 -12.10
CA VAL A 105 -14.54 5.86 -13.47
C VAL A 105 -13.29 6.35 -14.19
N GLU A 106 -12.97 7.64 -14.10
CA GLU A 106 -11.74 8.23 -14.65
C GLU A 106 -10.48 7.57 -14.08
N ALA A 107 -10.43 7.35 -12.76
CA ALA A 107 -9.28 6.71 -12.12
C ALA A 107 -9.11 5.25 -12.54
N VAL A 108 -10.20 4.48 -12.62
CA VAL A 108 -10.15 3.10 -13.12
C VAL A 108 -9.72 3.09 -14.59
N GLN A 109 -10.20 4.03 -15.41
CA GLN A 109 -9.76 4.15 -16.79
C GLN A 109 -8.26 4.45 -16.89
N PHE A 110 -7.71 5.31 -16.02
CA PHE A 110 -6.28 5.56 -15.97
C PHE A 110 -5.47 4.28 -15.66
N VAL A 111 -5.94 3.46 -14.70
CA VAL A 111 -5.33 2.16 -14.41
C VAL A 111 -5.41 1.21 -15.61
N LEU A 112 -6.55 1.17 -16.31
CA LEU A 112 -6.70 0.39 -17.54
C LEU A 112 -5.78 0.88 -18.65
N ASP A 113 -5.53 2.18 -18.75
CA ASP A 113 -4.59 2.76 -19.71
C ASP A 113 -3.15 2.35 -19.38
N LEU A 114 -2.72 2.36 -18.11
CA LEU A 114 -1.42 1.83 -17.68
C LEU A 114 -1.20 0.39 -18.16
N ILE A 115 -2.23 -0.44 -18.07
CA ILE A 115 -2.20 -1.85 -18.47
C ILE A 115 -2.24 -2.01 -20.01
N ASN A 116 -3.23 -1.42 -20.66
CA ASN A 116 -3.58 -1.79 -22.05
C ASN A 116 -2.99 -0.83 -23.09
N LYS A 117 -2.92 0.46 -22.77
CA LYS A 117 -2.47 1.51 -23.68
C LYS A 117 -0.97 1.74 -23.56
N TYR A 118 -0.49 2.00 -22.35
CA TYR A 118 0.93 2.25 -22.07
C TYR A 118 1.74 0.95 -21.91
N LYS A 119 1.08 -0.16 -21.56
CA LYS A 119 1.68 -1.50 -21.44
C LYS A 119 2.87 -1.55 -20.48
N VAL A 120 2.80 -0.76 -19.41
CA VAL A 120 3.87 -0.63 -18.40
C VAL A 120 3.72 -1.60 -17.23
N VAL A 121 2.66 -2.41 -17.25
CA VAL A 121 2.31 -3.36 -16.21
C VAL A 121 2.50 -4.80 -16.75
N PRO A 122 3.04 -5.74 -15.95
CA PRO A 122 2.97 -7.16 -16.27
C PRO A 122 1.53 -7.61 -16.50
N SER A 123 1.33 -8.83 -16.98
CA SER A 123 -0.03 -9.38 -17.17
C SER A 123 -0.89 -9.24 -15.91
N PHE A 124 -1.84 -8.31 -15.93
CA PHE A 124 -2.65 -7.94 -14.78
C PHE A 124 -3.47 -9.13 -14.24
N VAL A 125 -4.06 -9.90 -15.15
CA VAL A 125 -4.92 -11.06 -14.83
C VAL A 125 -4.16 -12.31 -14.35
N THR A 126 -2.83 -12.29 -14.40
CA THR A 126 -2.00 -13.41 -13.88
C THR A 126 -0.98 -12.97 -12.84
N SER A 127 -1.06 -11.70 -12.43
CA SER A 127 -0.25 -11.08 -11.40
C SER A 127 -1.08 -10.96 -10.13
N ASP A 128 -0.95 -11.96 -9.26
CA ASP A 128 -1.40 -11.86 -7.88
C ASP A 128 -0.43 -11.01 -7.05
N TYR A 129 -0.80 -10.76 -5.80
CA TYR A 129 -0.02 -9.91 -4.92
C TYR A 129 1.41 -10.43 -4.66
N LYS A 130 1.54 -11.75 -4.47
CA LYS A 130 2.82 -12.41 -4.22
C LYS A 130 3.75 -12.29 -5.42
N ARG A 131 3.22 -12.49 -6.63
CA ARG A 131 3.98 -12.40 -7.87
C ARG A 131 4.50 -11.01 -8.13
N VAL A 132 3.69 -9.96 -7.93
CA VAL A 132 4.14 -8.57 -8.13
C VAL A 132 5.34 -8.26 -7.22
N ARG A 133 5.26 -8.68 -5.95
CA ARG A 133 6.34 -8.53 -4.97
C ARG A 133 7.61 -9.30 -5.34
N GLU A 134 7.47 -10.55 -5.78
CA GLU A 134 8.61 -11.34 -6.27
C GLU A 134 9.27 -10.68 -7.48
N MET A 135 8.48 -10.10 -8.40
CA MET A 135 9.01 -9.38 -9.55
C MET A 135 9.72 -8.09 -9.14
N PHE A 136 9.17 -7.32 -8.18
CA PHE A 136 9.84 -6.14 -7.64
C PHE A 136 11.15 -6.52 -6.93
N ALA A 137 11.10 -7.55 -6.07
CA ALA A 137 12.26 -8.06 -5.37
C ALA A 137 13.37 -8.48 -6.34
N ALA A 138 13.02 -9.17 -7.43
CA ALA A 138 13.96 -9.59 -8.48
C ALA A 138 14.37 -8.46 -9.45
N ALA A 139 14.09 -7.20 -9.15
CA ALA A 139 14.36 -6.03 -10.01
C ALA A 139 13.76 -6.14 -11.44
N ARG A 140 12.64 -6.85 -11.58
CA ARG A 140 11.86 -6.96 -12.84
C ARG A 140 10.70 -5.99 -12.92
N VAL A 141 10.39 -5.31 -11.82
CA VAL A 141 9.41 -4.23 -11.74
C VAL A 141 10.08 -3.04 -11.08
N ALA A 142 10.01 -1.86 -11.71
CA ALA A 142 10.69 -0.67 -11.20
C ALA A 142 9.92 0.04 -10.09
N MET A 143 8.59 -0.03 -10.11
CA MET A 143 7.71 0.58 -9.11
C MET A 143 6.58 -0.36 -8.70
N SER A 144 6.18 -0.38 -7.43
CA SER A 144 4.97 -1.09 -6.95
C SER A 144 4.34 -0.33 -5.78
N SER A 145 3.02 -0.42 -5.66
CA SER A 145 2.31 0.07 -4.46
C SER A 145 2.38 -1.00 -3.38
N GLU A 146 3.15 -0.77 -2.33
CA GLU A 146 3.34 -1.75 -1.26
C GLU A 146 3.22 -1.11 0.14
N PRO A 147 2.59 -1.81 1.09
CA PRO A 147 2.50 -1.39 2.47
C PRO A 147 3.81 -1.65 3.21
N GLY A 148 4.09 -0.84 4.23
CA GLY A 148 5.32 -0.95 5.02
C GLY A 148 5.56 -2.33 5.67
N TRP A 149 4.53 -3.12 5.96
CA TRP A 149 4.72 -4.47 6.49
C TRP A 149 5.31 -5.46 5.47
N ALA A 150 5.28 -5.14 4.17
CA ALA A 150 5.82 -6.02 3.12
C ALA A 150 7.36 -6.09 3.15
N PHE A 151 8.02 -5.10 3.76
CA PHE A 151 9.46 -4.94 3.72
C PHE A 151 10.26 -6.17 4.20
N PRO A 152 10.00 -6.74 5.39
CA PRO A 152 10.74 -7.90 5.86
C PRO A 152 10.56 -9.13 4.96
N GLN A 153 9.47 -9.20 4.19
CA GLN A 153 9.18 -10.33 3.32
C GLN A 153 9.96 -10.30 2.02
N ILE A 154 10.31 -9.11 1.52
CA ILE A 154 10.90 -8.96 0.18
C ILE A 154 12.37 -8.51 0.21
N LEU A 155 12.82 -7.91 1.31
CA LEU A 155 14.23 -7.54 1.51
C LEU A 155 15.22 -8.70 1.36
N PRO A 156 14.95 -9.92 1.87
CA PRO A 156 15.89 -11.03 1.73
C PRO A 156 16.15 -11.45 0.28
N SER A 157 15.24 -11.09 -0.64
CA SER A 157 15.35 -11.38 -2.07
C SER A 157 15.90 -10.22 -2.89
N LYS A 158 16.31 -9.11 -2.25
CA LYS A 158 16.90 -7.95 -2.93
C LYS A 158 18.27 -8.31 -3.53
N PRO A 159 18.48 -8.14 -4.85
CA PRO A 159 19.78 -8.32 -5.46
C PRO A 159 20.83 -7.39 -4.86
N GLU A 160 22.06 -7.89 -4.77
CA GLU A 160 23.20 -7.10 -4.32
C GLU A 160 23.38 -5.85 -5.20
N GLY A 161 23.75 -4.72 -4.60
CA GLY A 161 23.90 -3.44 -5.30
C GLY A 161 22.59 -2.74 -5.67
N THR A 162 21.43 -3.32 -5.37
CA THR A 162 20.14 -2.67 -5.62
C THR A 162 19.73 -1.76 -4.46
N GLU A 163 19.37 -0.52 -4.76
CA GLU A 163 18.80 0.42 -3.82
C GLU A 163 17.31 0.64 -4.07
N TRP A 164 16.51 0.61 -3.00
CA TRP A 164 15.07 0.87 -3.04
C TRP A 164 14.72 2.11 -2.24
N GLY A 165 13.65 2.78 -2.63
CA GLY A 165 13.06 3.88 -1.91
C GLY A 165 11.56 3.68 -1.74
N MET A 166 10.99 4.44 -0.80
CA MET A 166 9.56 4.61 -0.65
C MET A 166 9.24 6.10 -0.81
N ALA A 167 8.14 6.38 -1.48
CA ALA A 167 7.63 7.72 -1.72
C ALA A 167 6.12 7.75 -1.45
N LEU A 168 5.56 8.97 -1.41
CA LEU A 168 4.11 9.10 -1.53
C LEU A 168 3.67 8.52 -2.88
N HIS A 169 2.43 8.06 -2.93
CA HIS A 169 1.82 7.78 -4.21
C HIS A 169 1.80 9.04 -5.09
N PRO A 170 1.97 8.89 -6.41
CA PRO A 170 1.97 10.01 -7.34
C PRO A 170 0.61 10.70 -7.28
N LYS A 171 0.63 12.02 -7.23
CA LYS A 171 -0.57 12.84 -7.11
C LYS A 171 -1.44 12.73 -8.37
N GLY A 172 -2.73 12.47 -8.18
CA GLY A 172 -3.75 12.76 -9.19
C GLY A 172 -4.21 14.21 -9.06
N LYS A 173 -5.52 14.42 -8.84
CA LYS A 173 -6.06 15.73 -8.44
C LYS A 173 -5.60 16.09 -7.02
N VAL A 174 -5.49 15.10 -6.15
CA VAL A 174 -4.98 15.18 -4.78
C VAL A 174 -4.01 14.03 -4.50
N TYR A 175 -3.27 14.12 -3.39
CA TYR A 175 -2.64 12.92 -2.86
C TYR A 175 -3.73 12.00 -2.32
N GLY A 176 -3.63 10.72 -2.68
CA GLY A 176 -4.44 9.67 -2.10
C GLY A 176 -3.51 8.58 -1.59
N ALA A 177 -3.95 7.91 -0.54
CA ALA A 177 -3.28 6.74 -0.02
C ALA A 177 -4.36 5.80 0.49
N VAL A 178 -4.09 4.51 0.45
CA VAL A 178 -4.83 3.56 1.26
C VAL A 178 -4.17 3.55 2.64
N THR A 179 -4.88 4.09 3.62
CA THR A 179 -4.61 3.86 5.04
C THR A 179 -5.29 2.55 5.42
N GLY A 180 -4.53 1.60 5.93
CA GLY A 180 -5.00 0.27 6.31
C GLY A 180 -4.87 -0.78 5.19
N GLY A 181 -5.40 -1.97 5.47
CA GLY A 181 -5.34 -3.16 4.60
C GLY A 181 -5.22 -4.42 5.44
N TRP A 182 -4.21 -4.44 6.30
CA TRP A 182 -4.02 -5.41 7.38
C TRP A 182 -3.74 -4.64 8.67
N ASP A 183 -4.81 -4.14 9.29
CA ASP A 183 -4.73 -3.52 10.62
C ASP A 183 -4.87 -4.62 11.67
N THR A 184 -4.01 -4.58 12.69
CA THR A 184 -4.05 -5.58 13.78
C THR A 184 -4.61 -4.93 15.02
N ALA A 185 -5.71 -5.49 15.53
CA ALA A 185 -6.29 -5.11 16.80
C ALA A 185 -6.39 -6.32 17.72
N PHE A 186 -6.11 -6.12 19.01
CA PHE A 186 -6.33 -7.12 20.04
C PHE A 186 -7.68 -6.87 20.72
N ALA A 187 -8.47 -7.94 20.85
CA ALA A 187 -9.79 -7.92 21.44
C ALA A 187 -9.96 -9.08 22.43
N ILE A 188 -10.74 -8.85 23.48
CA ILE A 188 -11.12 -9.90 24.45
C ILE A 188 -12.47 -10.45 24.02
N THR A 189 -12.51 -11.75 23.72
CA THR A 189 -13.77 -12.40 23.32
C THR A 189 -14.74 -12.49 24.50
N THR A 190 -16.04 -12.57 24.21
CA THR A 190 -17.07 -12.70 25.24
C THR A 190 -16.94 -13.97 26.10
N ASN A 191 -16.32 -15.00 25.53
CA ASN A 191 -16.12 -16.31 26.16
C ASN A 191 -14.78 -16.43 26.89
N CYS A 192 -13.97 -15.37 26.93
CA CYS A 192 -12.74 -15.34 27.70
C CYS A 192 -13.06 -15.59 29.18
N LYS A 193 -12.48 -16.67 29.74
CA LYS A 193 -12.73 -17.11 31.11
C LYS A 193 -12.10 -16.17 32.14
N ASP A 194 -10.97 -15.59 31.79
CA ASP A 194 -10.21 -14.66 32.63
C ASP A 194 -10.00 -13.35 31.88
N LYS A 195 -10.96 -12.42 32.06
CA LYS A 195 -10.95 -11.13 31.36
C LYS A 195 -9.89 -10.18 31.89
N ASP A 196 -9.48 -10.34 33.14
CA ASP A 196 -8.45 -9.49 33.75
C ASP A 196 -7.09 -9.87 33.16
N LEU A 197 -6.77 -11.16 33.08
CA LEU A 197 -5.57 -11.62 32.39
C LEU A 197 -5.61 -11.29 30.89
N GLY A 198 -6.77 -11.47 30.25
CA GLY A 198 -6.97 -11.05 28.85
C GLY A 198 -6.69 -9.56 28.64
N TRP A 199 -7.05 -8.72 29.62
CA TRP A 199 -6.77 -7.29 29.59
C TRP A 199 -5.30 -6.96 29.80
N GLU A 200 -4.61 -7.63 30.74
CA GLU A 200 -3.16 -7.50 30.89
C GLU A 200 -2.41 -7.88 29.61
N PHE A 201 -2.83 -8.95 28.93
CA PHE A 201 -2.27 -9.35 27.65
C PHE A 201 -2.49 -8.30 26.56
N VAL A 202 -3.71 -7.76 26.41
CA VAL A 202 -4.00 -6.70 25.45
C VAL A 202 -3.11 -5.49 25.71
N LYS A 203 -3.00 -5.04 26.97
CA LYS A 203 -2.12 -3.92 27.34
C LYS A 203 -0.66 -4.18 27.01
N PHE A 204 -0.16 -5.39 27.26
CA PHE A 204 1.20 -5.77 26.90
C PHE A 204 1.40 -5.68 25.38
N MET A 205 0.52 -6.29 24.58
CA MET A 205 0.66 -6.34 23.13
C MET A 205 0.51 -4.99 22.44
N THR A 206 -0.25 -4.05 23.02
CA THR A 206 -0.44 -2.68 22.49
C THR A 206 0.38 -1.64 23.23
N GLY A 207 1.20 -2.06 24.19
CA GLY A 207 2.02 -1.20 25.03
C GLY A 207 3.25 -0.67 24.29
N GLU A 208 3.93 0.29 24.92
CA GLU A 208 5.10 0.97 24.36
C GLU A 208 6.21 -0.02 23.93
N GLU A 209 6.58 -0.96 24.80
CA GLU A 209 7.63 -1.94 24.53
C GLU A 209 7.32 -2.82 23.32
N SER A 210 6.10 -3.36 23.24
CA SER A 210 5.66 -4.15 22.09
C SER A 210 5.67 -3.31 20.82
N ASN A 211 5.17 -2.07 20.87
CA ASN A 211 5.18 -1.18 19.70
C ASN A 211 6.62 -0.88 19.24
N TYR A 212 7.55 -0.64 20.15
CA TYR A 212 8.96 -0.46 19.79
C TYR A 212 9.55 -1.71 19.14
N PHE A 213 9.28 -2.88 19.71
CA PHE A 213 9.72 -4.15 19.13
C PHE A 213 9.20 -4.33 17.70
N TRP A 214 7.90 -4.11 17.47
CA TRP A 214 7.32 -4.21 16.12
C TRP A 214 7.89 -3.18 15.15
N MET A 215 8.13 -1.95 15.61
CA MET A 215 8.71 -0.90 14.77
C MET A 215 10.19 -1.14 14.46
N SER A 216 10.96 -1.75 15.37
CA SER A 216 12.37 -2.08 15.11
C SER A 216 12.55 -3.13 14.02
N GLU A 217 11.53 -3.97 13.78
CA GLU A 217 11.50 -4.92 12.67
C GLU A 217 11.18 -4.25 11.31
N LEU A 218 10.73 -2.98 11.31
CA LEU A 218 10.46 -2.23 10.08
C LEU A 218 11.71 -1.44 9.63
N PRO A 219 12.21 -1.63 8.39
CA PRO A 219 13.49 -1.06 7.98
C PRO A 219 13.54 0.48 7.89
N PHE A 220 12.39 1.15 7.82
CA PHE A 220 12.28 2.61 7.67
C PHE A 220 12.48 3.35 8.98
N TYR A 221 12.31 2.68 10.12
CA TYR A 221 12.47 3.31 11.41
C TYR A 221 13.92 3.78 11.64
N ASN A 222 14.90 3.11 11.00
CA ASN A 222 16.31 3.50 11.04
C ASN A 222 16.74 4.52 9.97
N THR A 223 15.92 4.78 8.95
CA THR A 223 16.25 5.73 7.86
C THR A 223 15.50 7.04 7.93
N ALA A 224 14.35 7.11 8.61
CA ALA A 224 13.57 8.35 8.79
C ALA A 224 14.07 9.24 9.96
N LEU A 225 15.02 8.75 10.77
CA LEU A 225 15.61 9.46 11.91
C LEU A 225 17.08 9.88 11.69
N LYS A 226 17.55 9.87 10.44
CA LYS A 226 18.83 10.45 10.01
C LYS A 226 18.58 11.44 8.87
#